data_AF-A0A969C6N3-F1
#
_entry.id   AF-A0A969C6N3-F1
#
_cell.length_a   1.000
_cell.length_b   1.000
_cell.length_c   1.000
_cell.angle_alpha   90.00
_cell.angle_beta   90.00
_cell.angle_gamma   90.00
#
_symmetry.space_group_name_H-M   'P 1'
#
loop_
_entity.id
_entity.type
_entity.pdbx_description
1 polymer ?
#
loop_
_entity_poly.entity_id
_entity_poly.type
_entity_poly.pdbx_seq_one_letter_code
_entity_poly.pdbx_strand_id
1 'polypeptide(L)'
;MPIGVIGLIIAAIFAAAMSTISAELNALATATTIDFYRRLINREAQDKEYLLVGKISTLGWGLFACVAALFSVQLGSLIEVVNRFGSFFYGSLLGVFALAFLFPRAKARGAFWGILCGISSIALIHNYETIVTFWDRNFY
;
A
#
# COMPACT_ATOMS: atom_id res chain seq x y z
N MET A 1 -26.37 25.22 -8.50
CA MET A 1 -26.39 24.04 -9.40
C MET A 1 -27.80 23.43 -9.38
N PRO A 2 -28.32 22.90 -10.51
CA PRO A 2 -29.62 22.22 -10.54
C PRO A 2 -29.60 20.97 -9.65
N ILE A 3 -30.72 20.67 -8.98
CA ILE A 3 -30.81 19.59 -7.98
C ILE A 3 -30.46 18.21 -8.57
N GLY A 4 -30.82 17.94 -9.84
CA GLY A 4 -30.45 16.69 -10.52
C GLY A 4 -28.96 16.54 -10.81
N VAL A 5 -28.24 17.65 -11.03
CA VAL A 5 -26.79 17.63 -11.31
C VAL A 5 -26.00 17.36 -10.03
N ILE A 6 -26.47 17.85 -8.88
CA ILE A 6 -25.86 17.57 -7.58
C ILE A 6 -25.91 16.06 -7.28
N GLY A 7 -27.06 15.43 -7.50
CA GLY A 7 -27.20 13.97 -7.33
C GLY A 7 -26.27 13.18 -8.26
N LEU A 8 -26.15 13.61 -9.52
CA LEU A 8 -25.25 12.98 -10.49
C LEU A 8 -23.77 13.09 -10.06
N ILE A 9 -23.34 14.26 -9.58
CA ILE A 9 -21.96 14.48 -9.12
C ILE A 9 -21.65 13.59 -7.92
N ILE A 10 -22.54 13.53 -6.94
CA ILE A 10 -22.35 12.67 -5.76
C ILE A 10 -22.26 11.19 -6.18
N ALA A 11 -23.15 10.74 -7.06
CA ALA A 11 -23.11 9.37 -7.59
C ALA A 11 -21.79 9.08 -8.33
N ALA A 12 -21.30 10.02 -9.14
CA ALA A 12 -20.03 9.88 -9.85
C ALA A 12 -18.84 9.78 -8.89
N ILE A 13 -18.82 10.57 -7.81
CA ILE A 13 -17.77 10.50 -6.78
C ILE A 13 -17.78 9.14 -6.09
N PHE A 14 -18.95 8.64 -5.67
CA PHE A 14 -19.05 7.32 -5.06
C PHE A 14 -18.64 6.20 -6.02
N ALA A 15 -19.06 6.27 -7.29
CA ALA A 15 -18.68 5.29 -8.29
C ALA A 15 -17.16 5.28 -8.52
N ALA A 16 -16.52 6.47 -8.60
CA ALA A 16 -15.08 6.59 -8.72
C ALA A 16 -14.35 6.02 -7.49
N ALA A 17 -14.77 6.37 -6.28
CA ALA A 17 -14.19 5.86 -5.04
C ALA A 17 -14.33 4.33 -4.94
N MET A 18 -15.51 3.79 -5.26
CA MET A 18 -15.76 2.35 -5.23
C MET A 18 -14.91 1.60 -6.24
N SER A 19 -14.67 2.18 -7.43
CA SER A 19 -13.79 1.59 -8.45
C SER A 19 -12.36 1.46 -7.93
N THR A 20 -11.82 2.51 -7.30
CA THR A 20 -10.46 2.49 -6.74
C THR A 20 -10.35 1.49 -5.59
N ILE A 21 -11.28 1.52 -4.63
CA ILE A 21 -11.27 0.61 -3.47
C ILE A 21 -11.38 -0.86 -3.93
N SER A 22 -12.23 -1.13 -4.93
CA SER A 22 -12.38 -2.49 -5.47
C SER A 22 -11.10 -2.98 -6.14
N ALA A 23 -10.40 -2.10 -6.87
CA ALA A 23 -9.12 -2.43 -7.50
C ALA A 23 -8.02 -2.70 -6.47
N GLU A 24 -7.93 -1.88 -5.42
CA GLU A 24 -6.98 -2.04 -4.33
C GLU A 24 -7.20 -3.33 -3.53
N LEU A 25 -8.44 -3.60 -3.12
CA LEU A 25 -8.79 -4.83 -2.40
C LEU A 25 -8.53 -6.08 -3.25
N ASN A 26 -8.84 -6.02 -4.54
CA ASN A 26 -8.56 -7.13 -5.46
C ASN A 26 -7.06 -7.35 -5.65
N ALA A 27 -6.27 -6.28 -5.75
CA ALA A 27 -4.81 -6.38 -5.85
C ALA A 27 -4.21 -6.99 -4.58
N LEU A 28 -4.64 -6.55 -3.39
CA LEU A 28 -4.21 -7.12 -2.10
C LEU A 28 -4.62 -8.59 -1.94
N ALA A 29 -5.85 -8.94 -2.30
CA ALA A 29 -6.33 -10.31 -2.25
C ALA A 29 -5.55 -11.20 -3.23
N THR A 30 -5.25 -10.71 -4.43
CA THR A 30 -4.47 -11.42 -5.44
C THR A 30 -3.02 -11.60 -5.00
N ALA A 31 -2.37 -10.55 -4.47
CA ALA A 31 -1.02 -10.64 -3.92
C ALA A 31 -0.97 -11.66 -2.76
N THR A 32 -1.96 -11.63 -1.86
CA THR A 32 -2.05 -12.61 -0.76
C THR A 32 -2.26 -14.04 -1.28
N THR A 33 -3.14 -14.22 -2.27
CA THR A 33 -3.47 -15.55 -2.78
C THR A 33 -2.35 -16.13 -3.66
N ILE A 34 -1.75 -15.32 -4.53
CA ILE A 34 -0.71 -15.77 -5.48
C ILE A 34 0.68 -15.76 -4.82
N ASP A 35 1.06 -14.68 -4.14
CA ASP A 35 2.43 -14.55 -3.63
C ASP A 35 2.63 -15.27 -2.30
N PHE A 36 1.60 -15.33 -1.43
CA PHE A 36 1.68 -16.09 -0.17
C PHE A 36 1.09 -17.49 -0.30
N TYR A 37 -0.19 -17.63 -0.63
CA TYR A 37 -0.86 -18.93 -0.55
C TYR A 37 -0.35 -19.91 -1.62
N ARG A 38 -0.35 -19.54 -2.90
CA ARG A 38 0.11 -20.39 -4.00
C ARG A 38 1.61 -20.69 -3.95
N ARG A 39 2.43 -19.72 -3.53
CA ARG A 39 3.88 -19.86 -3.53
C ARG A 39 4.43 -20.57 -2.29
N LEU A 40 3.82 -20.34 -1.12
CA LEU A 40 4.36 -20.76 0.17
C LEU A 40 3.59 -21.93 0.81
N ILE A 41 2.28 -22.07 0.55
CA ILE A 41 1.42 -23.07 1.20
C ILE A 41 1.13 -24.23 0.27
N ASN A 42 0.45 -23.98 -0.86
CA ASN A 42 0.05 -25.06 -1.76
C ASN A 42 0.12 -24.63 -3.23
N ARG A 43 1.12 -25.16 -3.94
CA ARG A 43 1.43 -24.79 -5.32
C ARG A 43 0.53 -25.49 -6.34
N GLU A 44 -0.13 -26.58 -5.94
CA GLU A 44 -1.04 -27.41 -6.75
C GLU A 44 -2.50 -27.35 -6.27
N ALA A 45 -2.87 -26.34 -5.47
CA ALA A 45 -4.26 -26.17 -5.04
C ALA A 45 -5.21 -26.06 -6.26
N GLN A 46 -6.43 -26.58 -6.14
CA GLN A 46 -7.43 -26.48 -7.21
C GLN A 46 -7.94 -25.04 -7.37
N ASP A 47 -8.39 -24.68 -8.57
CA ASP A 47 -8.96 -23.34 -8.86
C ASP A 47 -10.09 -22.94 -7.89
N LYS A 48 -10.87 -23.91 -7.40
CA LYS A 48 -11.91 -23.68 -6.39
C LYS A 48 -11.34 -23.22 -5.04
N GLU A 49 -10.21 -23.76 -4.63
CA GLU A 49 -9.53 -23.36 -3.39
C GLU A 49 -8.92 -21.97 -3.53
N TYR A 50 -8.31 -21.65 -4.68
CA TYR A 50 -7.82 -20.30 -4.93
C TYR A 50 -8.94 -19.26 -4.92
N LEU A 51 -10.09 -19.57 -5.51
CA LEU A 51 -11.26 -18.68 -5.47
C LEU A 51 -11.77 -18.46 -4.04
N LEU A 52 -11.78 -19.51 -3.21
CA LEU A 52 -12.21 -19.42 -1.82
C LEU A 52 -11.22 -18.60 -1.00
N VAL A 53 -9.91 -18.83 -1.15
CA VAL A 53 -8.85 -18.07 -0.48
C VAL A 53 -8.86 -16.61 -0.92
N GLY A 54 -9.08 -16.34 -2.22
CA GLY A 54 -9.22 -14.99 -2.75
C GLY A 54 -10.40 -14.25 -2.12
N LYS A 55 -11.58 -14.88 -2.05
CA LYS A 55 -12.77 -14.30 -1.39
C LYS A 55 -12.55 -14.00 0.09
N ILE A 56 -11.95 -14.94 0.83
CA ILE A 56 -11.64 -14.73 2.26
C ILE A 56 -10.61 -13.62 2.43
N SER A 57 -9.61 -13.56 1.55
CA SER A 57 -8.59 -12.51 1.57
C SER A 57 -9.20 -11.14 1.29
N THR A 58 -10.10 -11.01 0.31
CA THR A 58 -10.83 -9.76 0.04
C THR A 58 -11.66 -9.32 1.25
N LEU A 59 -12.35 -10.25 1.91
CA LEU A 59 -13.10 -9.95 3.15
C LEU A 59 -12.17 -9.52 4.29
N GLY A 60 -11.03 -10.20 4.46
CA GLY A 60 -10.03 -9.86 5.47
C GLY A 60 -9.43 -8.46 5.27
N TRP A 61 -8.99 -8.15 4.05
CA TRP A 61 -8.48 -6.83 3.69
C TRP A 61 -9.55 -5.74 3.76
N GLY A 62 -10.79 -6.05 3.38
CA GLY A 62 -11.93 -5.14 3.52
C GLY A 62 -12.22 -4.81 4.99
N LEU A 63 -12.22 -5.81 5.87
CA LEU A 63 -12.39 -5.61 7.30
C LEU A 63 -11.22 -4.80 7.89
N PHE A 64 -9.99 -5.13 7.50
CA PHE A 64 -8.80 -4.38 7.91
C PHE A 64 -8.88 -2.91 7.49
N ALA A 65 -9.31 -2.64 6.25
CA ALA A 65 -9.52 -1.28 5.76
C ALA A 65 -10.58 -0.53 6.57
N CYS A 66 -11.71 -1.17 6.92
CA CYS A 66 -12.73 -0.57 7.78
C CYS A 66 -12.19 -0.22 9.17
N VAL A 67 -11.41 -1.13 9.78
CA VAL A 67 -10.78 -0.88 11.09
C VAL A 67 -9.76 0.25 10.98
N ALA A 68 -8.89 0.23 9.97
CA ALA A 68 -7.91 1.29 9.74
C ALA A 68 -8.59 2.65 9.51
N ALA A 69 -9.72 2.69 8.81
CA ALA A 69 -10.51 3.90 8.61
C ALA A 69 -11.01 4.49 9.94
N LEU A 70 -11.44 3.65 10.89
CA LEU A 70 -11.86 4.11 12.23
C LEU A 70 -10.71 4.78 13.00
N PHE A 71 -9.50 4.24 12.91
CA PHE A 71 -8.32 4.84 13.54
C PHE A 71 -7.82 6.09 12.80
N SER A 72 -8.07 6.19 11.49
CA SER A 72 -7.60 7.32 10.67
C SER A 72 -8.20 8.68 11.08
N VAL A 73 -9.36 8.68 11.74
CA VAL A 73 -10.07 9.89 12.18
C VAL A 73 -9.23 10.73 13.15
N GLN A 74 -8.25 10.14 13.84
CA GLN A 74 -7.42 10.81 14.84
C GLN A 74 -6.08 11.34 14.27
N LEU A 75 -5.78 11.09 12.99
CA LEU A 75 -4.44 11.29 12.41
C LEU A 75 -4.22 12.67 11.73
N GLY A 76 -5.18 13.59 11.82
CA GLY A 76 -5.09 14.92 11.18
C GLY A 76 -5.66 14.93 9.76
N SER A 77 -5.14 15.81 8.89
CA SER A 77 -5.63 15.93 7.51
C SER A 77 -5.32 14.66 6.71
N LEU A 78 -6.29 14.13 5.94
CA LEU A 78 -6.10 12.94 5.09
C LEU A 78 -4.88 13.06 4.18
N ILE A 79 -4.63 14.25 3.65
CA ILE A 79 -3.49 14.53 2.76
C ILE A 79 -2.17 14.41 3.51
N GLU A 80 -2.12 14.88 4.76
CA GLU A 80 -0.93 14.78 5.60
C GLU A 80 -0.64 13.32 5.94
N VAL A 81 -1.67 12.56 6.31
CA VAL A 81 -1.56 11.13 6.62
C VAL A 81 -1.01 10.36 5.43
N VAL A 82 -1.62 10.52 4.24
CA VAL A 82 -1.16 9.85 3.02
C VAL A 82 0.27 10.23 2.68
N ASN A 83 0.64 11.50 2.81
CA ASN A 83 1.99 11.96 2.49
C ASN A 83 3.03 11.44 3.50
N ARG A 84 2.68 11.39 4.79
CA ARG A 84 3.53 10.86 5.86
C ARG A 84 3.84 9.38 5.63
N PHE A 85 2.82 8.56 5.36
CA PHE A 85 3.03 7.14 5.04
C PHE A 85 3.76 6.97 3.70
N GLY A 86 3.37 7.72 2.67
CA GLY A 86 4.00 7.67 1.34
C GLY A 86 5.49 8.01 1.35
N SER A 87 5.91 8.98 2.16
CA SER A 87 7.30 9.42 2.27
C SER A 87 8.28 8.30 2.67
N PHE A 88 7.86 7.34 3.50
CA PHE A 88 8.67 6.18 3.84
C PHE A 88 8.92 5.25 2.64
N PHE A 89 7.94 5.14 1.74
CA PHE A 89 8.02 4.28 0.57
C PHE A 89 8.67 4.96 -0.64
N TYR A 90 8.50 6.27 -0.82
CA TYR A 90 9.03 6.97 -1.99
C TYR A 90 10.55 6.80 -2.14
N GLY A 91 11.32 6.98 -1.06
CA GLY A 91 12.78 6.83 -1.09
C GLY A 91 13.25 5.39 -1.34
N SER A 92 12.62 4.43 -0.66
CA SER A 92 12.99 3.01 -0.77
C SER A 92 12.62 2.43 -2.14
N LEU A 93 11.43 2.74 -2.66
CA LEU A 93 10.97 2.27 -3.96
C LEU A 93 11.82 2.86 -5.10
N LEU A 94 12.15 4.16 -5.03
CA LEU A 94 13.05 4.80 -5.98
C LEU A 94 14.43 4.13 -5.98
N GLY A 95 14.99 3.83 -4.81
CA GLY A 95 16.27 3.16 -4.67
C GLY A 95 16.27 1.76 -5.31
N VAL A 96 15.20 0.99 -5.12
CA VAL A 96 15.06 -0.36 -5.72
C VAL A 96 14.92 -0.28 -7.24
N PHE A 97 14.10 0.63 -7.76
CA PHE A 97 13.97 0.82 -9.21
C PHE A 97 15.29 1.30 -9.83
N ALA A 98 15.96 2.26 -9.21
CA ALA A 98 17.27 2.72 -9.66
C ALA A 98 18.28 1.56 -9.68
N LEU A 99 18.35 0.76 -8.61
CA LEU A 99 19.22 -0.42 -8.57
C LEU A 99 18.89 -1.43 -9.69
N ALA A 100 17.60 -1.68 -9.94
CA ALA A 100 17.15 -2.59 -10.99
C ALA A 100 17.48 -2.09 -12.40
N PHE A 101 17.38 -0.77 -12.66
CA PHE A 101 17.70 -0.17 -13.96
C PHE A 101 19.20 0.04 -14.20
N LEU A 102 19.94 0.54 -13.21
CA LEU A 102 21.38 0.83 -13.35
C LEU A 102 22.25 -0.43 -13.30
N PHE A 103 21.80 -1.49 -12.62
CA PHE A 103 22.58 -2.72 -12.45
C PHE A 103 21.82 -3.95 -12.97
N PRO A 104 21.88 -4.25 -14.29
CA PRO A 104 21.17 -5.39 -14.90
C PRO A 104 21.65 -6.77 -14.40
N ARG A 105 22.71 -6.83 -13.58
CA ARG A 105 23.21 -8.04 -12.92
C ARG A 105 22.75 -8.19 -11.47
N ALA A 106 21.94 -7.27 -10.95
CA ALA A 106 21.41 -7.36 -9.59
C ALA A 106 20.47 -8.57 -9.46
N LYS A 107 20.88 -9.56 -8.66
CA LYS A 107 20.06 -10.75 -8.37
C LYS A 107 18.94 -10.38 -7.38
N ALA A 108 17.76 -10.96 -7.54
CA ALA A 108 16.59 -10.75 -6.65
C ALA A 108 16.91 -10.92 -5.16
N ARG A 109 17.82 -11.84 -4.80
CA ARG A 109 18.29 -12.01 -3.41
C ARG A 109 19.09 -10.81 -2.90
N GLY A 110 19.95 -10.22 -3.73
CA GLY A 110 20.73 -9.03 -3.35
C GLY A 110 19.86 -7.78 -3.20
N ALA A 111 18.86 -7.62 -4.06
CA ALA A 111 17.86 -6.56 -3.91
C ALA A 111 17.03 -6.72 -2.62
N PHE A 112 16.61 -7.95 -2.31
CA PHE A 112 15.87 -8.24 -1.07
C PHE A 112 16.67 -7.89 0.20
N TRP A 113 17.93 -8.32 0.27
CA TRP A 113 18.82 -7.96 1.38
C TRP A 113 19.14 -6.46 1.41
N GLY A 114 19.29 -5.81 0.26
CA GLY A 114 19.47 -4.36 0.16
C GLY A 114 18.29 -3.57 0.70
N ILE A 115 17.06 -4.01 0.41
CA ILE A 115 15.82 -3.43 0.98
C ILE A 115 15.81 -3.62 2.49
N LEU A 116 16.09 -4.84 2.98
CA LEU A 116 16.12 -5.12 4.42
C LEU A 116 17.13 -4.23 5.14
N CYS A 117 18.37 -4.15 4.63
CA CYS A 117 19.41 -3.30 5.19
C CYS A 117 19.06 -1.81 5.10
N GLY A 118 18.42 -1.36 4.01
CA GLY A 118 17.96 0.02 3.85
C GLY A 118 16.87 0.39 4.87
N ILE A 119 15.86 -0.47 5.03
CA ILE A 119 14.80 -0.28 6.03
C ILE A 119 15.40 -0.31 7.45
N SER A 120 16.30 -1.25 7.75
CA SER A 120 16.97 -1.32 9.05
C SER A 120 17.84 -0.08 9.30
N SER A 121 18.56 0.42 8.30
CA SER A 121 19.36 1.64 8.44
C SER A 121 18.48 2.86 8.71
N ILE A 122 17.34 3.01 8.02
CA ILE A 122 16.38 4.09 8.27
C ILE A 122 15.75 3.97 9.66
N ALA A 123 15.38 2.75 10.07
CA ALA A 123 14.80 2.49 11.39
C ALA A 123 15.78 2.77 12.53
N LEU A 124 17.08 2.47 12.33
CA LEU A 124 18.13 2.84 13.26
C LEU A 124 18.32 4.36 13.31
N ILE A 125 18.35 5.03 12.16
CA ILE A 125 18.47 6.50 12.09
C ILE A 125 17.27 7.18 12.78
N HIS A 126 16.06 6.65 12.65
CA HIS A 126 14.86 7.15 13.35
C HIS A 126 14.99 7.13 14.87
N ASN A 127 15.76 6.19 15.43
CA ASN A 127 15.97 6.11 16.88
C ASN A 127 17.04 7.10 17.40
N TYR A 128 17.92 7.61 16.53
CA TYR A 128 19.04 8.47 16.94
C TYR A 128 18.90 9.94 16.52
N GLU A 129 18.18 10.24 15.43
CA GLU A 129 17.83 11.60 15.04
C GLU A 129 16.34 11.69 14.71
N THR A 130 15.68 12.68 15.30
CA THR A 130 14.35 13.14 14.86
C THR A 130 14.46 13.42 13.37
N ILE A 131 13.93 12.50 12.56
CA ILE A 131 13.89 12.67 11.11
C ILE A 131 13.18 13.99 10.91
N VAL A 132 13.92 15.00 10.45
CA VAL A 132 13.36 16.24 9.94
C VAL A 132 12.58 15.81 8.71
N THR A 133 11.32 15.45 8.93
CA THR A 133 10.34 15.31 7.86
C THR A 133 10.49 16.58 7.04
N PHE A 134 10.68 16.47 5.73
CA PHE A 134 10.80 17.63 4.83
C PHE A 134 9.60 18.61 4.95
N TRP A 135 8.55 18.18 5.65
CA TRP A 135 7.32 18.89 5.97
C TRP A 135 7.28 19.57 7.36
N ASP A 136 8.29 19.38 8.21
CA ASP A 136 8.34 19.95 9.57
C ASP A 136 9.14 21.27 9.63
N ARG A 137 9.67 21.73 8.49
CA ARG A 137 10.25 23.07 8.36
C ARG A 137 9.39 23.96 7.48
N ASN A 138 8.57 24.75 8.15
CA ASN A 138 8.03 26.02 7.68
C ASN A 138 7.18 25.97 6.40
N PHE A 139 5.88 25.74 6.58
CA PHE A 139 4.90 26.57 5.90
C PHE A 139 4.02 27.24 6.96
N TYR A 140 4.37 28.50 7.26
CA TYR A 140 3.45 29.47 7.87
C TYR A 140 2.22 29.64 6.98
#